data_AF-A0AAE4VC83-F1
#
_entry.id   AF-A0AAE4VC83-F1
#
_cell.length_a   1.000
_cell.length_b   1.000
_cell.length_c   1.000
_cell.angle_alpha   90.00
_cell.angle_beta   90.00
_cell.angle_gamma   90.00
#
_symmetry.space_group_name_H-M   'P 1'
#
loop_
_entity.id
_entity.type
_entity.pdbx_description
1 polymer ?
#
loop_
_entity_poly.entity_id
_entity_poly.type
_entity_poly.pdbx_seq_one_letter_code
_entity_poly.pdbx_strand_id
1 'polypeptide(L)' 'MLLHVGRDRTGQRRLSEIAVLRRGARGDLEVVTAWHADTGLGCGADALNALVERRVSP' A
#
# COMPACT_ATOMS: atom_id res chain seq x y z
N MET A 1 -6.41 -2.02 -2.98
CA MET A 1 -5.48 -1.33 -2.07
C MET A 1 -6.01 -1.48 -0.66
N LEU A 2 -5.11 -1.68 0.29
CA LEU A 2 -5.40 -1.80 1.72
C LEU A 2 -4.56 -0.74 2.46
N LEU A 3 -5.14 -0.16 3.50
CA LEU A 3 -4.48 0.81 4.37
C LEU A 3 -4.42 0.22 5.77
N HIS A 4 -3.21 0.02 6.29
CA HIS A 4 -3.01 -0.37 7.68
C HIS A 4 -2.78 0.89 8.50
N VAL A 5 -3.69 1.18 9.42
CA VAL A 5 -3.57 2.29 10.38
C VAL A 5 -3.34 1.71 11.77
N GLY A 6 -2.21 2.08 12.38
CA GLY A 6 -1.88 1.76 13.76
C GLY A 6 -1.97 2.97 14.67
N ARG A 7 -1.41 2.85 15.88
CA ARG A 7 -1.14 3.98 16.77
C ARG A 7 0.36 4.14 16.95
N ASP A 8 0.85 5.37 17.01
CA ASP A 8 2.24 5.66 17.33
C ASP A 8 2.49 5.66 18.86
N ARG A 9 3.74 5.97 19.26
CA ARG A 9 4.15 6.01 20.67
C ARG A 9 3.44 7.10 21.49
N THR A 10 2.84 8.10 20.84
CA THR A 10 2.03 9.15 21.47
C THR A 10 0.54 8.78 21.51
N GLY A 11 0.18 7.59 21.02
CA GLY A 11 -1.18 7.09 20.96
C GLY A 11 -2.01 7.63 19.78
N GLN A 12 -1.40 8.45 18.92
CA GLN A 12 -2.05 9.05 17.76
C GLN A 12 -2.19 8.03 16.63
N ARG A 13 -3.26 8.14 15.84
CA ARG A 13 -3.45 7.29 14.66
C ARG A 13 -2.38 7.62 13.62
N ARG A 14 -1.65 6.60 13.17
CA ARG A 14 -0.59 6.72 12.16
C ARG A 14 -0.87 5.73 11.05
N LEU A 15 -0.76 6.17 9.80
CA LEU A 15 -0.72 5.24 8.67
C LEU A 15 0.59 4.44 8.76
N SER A 16 0.48 3.14 8.96
CA SER A 16 1.61 2.23 9.13
C SER A 16 2.03 1.61 7.80
N GLU A 17 1.07 1.28 6.95
CA GLU A 17 1.35 0.61 5.67
C GLU A 17 0.29 0.95 4.62
N ILE A 18 0.74 1.04 3.36
CA ILE A 18 -0.10 0.93 2.18
C ILE A 18 0.30 -0.33 1.44
N ALA A 19 -0.64 -1.25 1.26
CA ALA A 19 -0.43 -2.46 0.48
C ALA A 19 -1.36 -2.49 -0.73
N VAL A 20 -0.83 -3.00 -1.85
CA VAL A 20 -1.60 -3.24 -3.07
C VAL A 20 -1.90 -4.73 -3.20
N LEU A 21 -3.06 -5.03 -3.75
CA LEU A 21 -3.40 -6.39 -4.14
C LEU A 21 -3.01 -6.55 -5.60
N ARG A 22 -2.14 -7.52 -5.90
CA ARG A 22 -1.81 -7.92 -7.26
C ARG A 22 -2.28 -9.34 -7.51
N ARG A 23 -2.63 -9.66 -8.75
CA ARG A 23 -2.86 -11.05 -9.15
C ARG A 23 -1.51 -11.71 -9.41
N GLY A 24 -1.22 -12.78 -8.67
CA GLY A 24 -0.08 -13.65 -8.90
C GLY A 24 -0.24 -14.47 -10.18
N ALA A 25 0.84 -15.09 -10.64
CA ALA A 25 0.87 -15.84 -11.89
C ALA A 25 -0.08 -17.05 -11.91
N ARG A 26 -0.52 -17.52 -10.73
CA ARG A 26 -1.44 -18.66 -10.58
C ARG A 26 -2.87 -18.21 -10.30
N GLY A 27 -3.17 -16.92 -10.44
CA GLY A 27 -4.51 -16.35 -10.24
C GLY A 27 -4.85 -16.04 -8.77
N ASP A 28 -3.92 -16.31 -7.85
CA ASP A 28 -3.99 -15.92 -6.45
C ASP A 28 -3.85 -14.39 -6.28
N LEU A 29 -4.29 -13.89 -5.13
CA LEU A 29 -4.09 -12.48 -4.77
C LEU A 29 -2.92 -12.39 -3.80
N GLU A 30 -1.90 -11.65 -4.22
CA GLU A 30 -0.75 -11.34 -3.39
C GLU A 30 -0.89 -9.93 -2.81
N VAL A 31 -0.58 -9.80 -1.52
CA VAL A 31 -0.49 -8.52 -0.83
C VAL A 31 0.96 -8.05 -0.93
N VAL A 32 1.17 -6.87 -1.53
CA VAL A 32 2.51 -6.31 -1.70
C VAL A 32 2.57 -4.94 -1.08
N THR A 33 3.53 -4.74 -0.17
CA THR A 33 3.79 -3.44 0.46
C THR A 33 4.26 -2.45 -0.60
N ALA A 34 3.49 -1.37 -0.76
CA ALA A 34 3.84 -0.24 -1.62
C ALA A 34 4.58 0.84 -0.83
N TRP A 35 4.24 1.00 0.45
CA TRP A 35 4.90 1.91 1.37
C TRP A 35 4.69 1.45 2.81
N HIS A 36 5.72 1.58 3.65
CA HIS A 36 5.65 1.34 5.08
C HIS A 36 6.28 2.51 5.84
N ALA A 37 5.70 2.87 6.98
CA ALA A 37 6.04 4.09 7.69
C ALA A 37 7.47 4.10 8.25
N ASP A 38 8.07 2.94 8.44
CA ASP A 38 9.42 2.79 9.00
C ASP A 38 10.49 2.45 7.95
N THR A 39 10.10 1.95 6.77
CA THR A 39 11.05 1.53 5.72
C THR A 39 10.87 2.27 4.39
N GLY A 40 9.85 3.11 4.26
CA GLY A 40 9.59 3.88 3.05
C GLY A 40 8.93 3.05 1.95
N LEU A 41 9.27 3.34 0.69
CA LEU A 41 8.67 2.69 -0.48
C LEU A 41 9.07 1.21 -0.56
N GLY A 42 8.09 0.38 -0.93
CA GLY A 42 8.27 -1.05 -1.20
C GLY A 42 8.11 -1.37 -2.69
N CYS A 43 8.25 -2.64 -3.05
CA CYS A 43 8.13 -3.11 -4.43
C CYS A 43 6.73 -2.93 -5.04
N GLY A 44 5.71 -2.62 -4.23
CA GLY A 44 4.37 -2.27 -4.70
C GLY A 44 4.20 -0.79 -5.09
N ALA A 45 5.23 0.06 -4.97
CA ALA A 45 5.11 1.51 -5.16
C ALA A 45 4.59 1.89 -6.56
N ASP A 46 5.14 1.30 -7.62
CA ASP A 46 4.71 1.60 -9.00
C ASP A 46 3.25 1.18 -9.25
N ALA A 47 2.85 0.04 -8.68
CA ALA A 47 1.47 -0.42 -8.76
C ALA A 47 0.51 0.52 -7.99
N LEU A 48 0.95 1.08 -6.85
CA LEU A 48 0.18 2.10 -6.13
C LEU A 48 0.03 3.38 -6.97
N ASN A 49 1.11 3.87 -7.58
CA ASN A 49 1.08 5.04 -8.45
C ASN A 49 0.10 4.84 -9.61
N ALA A 50 0.16 3.71 -10.29
CA ALA A 50 -0.78 3.39 -11.38
C ALA A 50 -2.25 3.34 -10.92
N LEU A 51 -2.53 2.87 -9.69
CA LEU A 51 -3.89 2.89 -9.13
C LEU A 51 -4.37 4.32 -8.85
N VAL A 52 -3.49 5.18 -8.33
CA VAL A 52 -3.80 6.58 -8.02
C VAL A 52 -4.01 7.36 -9.32
N GLU A 53 -3.12 7.23 -10.30
CA GLU A 53 -3.22 7.88 -11.60
C GLU A 53 -4.53 7.53 -12.29
N ARG A 54 -4.89 6.23 -12.35
CA ARG A 54 -6.18 5.78 -12.89
C ARG A 54 -7.41 6.33 -12.17
N ARG A 55 -7.28 6.67 -10.89
CA ARG A 55 -8.37 7.21 -10.07
C ARG A 55 -8.52 8.72 -10.25
N VAL A 56 -7.42 9.41 -10.54
CA VAL A 56 -7.33 10.86 -10.70
C VAL A 56 -7.55 11.29 -12.16
N SER A 57 -7.28 10.41 -13.12
CA SER A 57 -7.69 10.60 -14.52
C SER A 57 -9.22 10.56 -14.65
N PRO A 58 -9.83 11.53 -15.38
CA PRO A 58 -11.28 11.66 -15.54
C PRO A 58 -11.93 10.51 -16.33
#